data_AF-A0A9P3BKW4-F1
#
_entry.id   AF-A0A9P3BKW4-F1
#
_cell.length_a   1.000
_cell.length_b   1.000
_cell.length_c   1.000
_cell.angle_alpha   90.00
_cell.angle_beta   90.00
_cell.angle_gamma   90.00
#
_symmetry.space_group_name_H-M   'P 1'
#
loop_
_entity.id
_entity.type
_entity.pdbx_description
1 polymer ?
#
loop_
_entity_poly.entity_id
_entity_poly.type
_entity_poly.pdbx_seq_one_letter_code
_entity_poly.pdbx_strand_id
1 'polypeptide(L)'
;MTKPLNEATPSSPTITRSTTTKTTFTNLTPADSIFRSTLENTSITRTPEASASISIKRSKLHACTVTNSSTRRSTLTNTTLLNVPAARSLDATNSSLSNVRRLRRSEIRASTVSDSAVRRSTVLHSTVTHSLLRRSKLDRVALFRSRVKRAVLTDCEVSECVVIGTEFRGMRMRFGVWNSGRLVGRVGEGEVVFEEMDKGKKGKALVPDAKVERLDYKVLQEESESEEDDKSSASDEEGELPPPYAP
;
A
#
# COMPACT_ATOMS: atom_id res chain seq x y z
N MET A 1 -5.40 -46.95 33.06
CA MET A 1 -4.43 -45.84 33.08
C MET A 1 -4.50 -45.08 31.77
N THR A 2 -5.21 -43.95 31.74
CA THR A 2 -5.20 -43.03 30.61
C THR A 2 -4.01 -42.09 30.76
N LYS A 3 -3.15 -42.02 29.73
CA LYS A 3 -2.09 -41.00 29.65
C LYS A 3 -2.75 -39.63 29.62
N PRO A 4 -2.36 -38.65 30.46
CA PRO A 4 -2.77 -37.27 30.23
C PRO A 4 -2.15 -36.82 28.90
N LEU A 5 -2.99 -36.34 27.99
CA LEU A 5 -2.52 -35.63 26.80
C LEU A 5 -1.93 -34.32 27.32
N ASN A 6 -0.60 -34.19 27.25
CA ASN A 6 0.05 -32.95 27.64
C ASN A 6 -0.20 -31.92 26.54
N GLU A 7 -1.30 -31.17 26.64
CA GLU A 7 -1.59 -30.03 25.79
C GLU A 7 -0.48 -28.98 26.00
N ALA A 8 0.55 -29.06 25.16
CA ALA A 8 1.56 -28.03 25.05
C ALA A 8 0.85 -26.75 24.55
N THR A 9 0.53 -25.87 25.49
CA THR A 9 0.01 -24.53 25.19
C THR A 9 0.98 -23.87 24.21
N PRO A 10 0.54 -23.46 23.00
CA PRO A 10 1.45 -22.94 21.99
C PRO A 10 2.07 -21.64 22.49
N SER A 11 3.35 -21.69 22.84
CA SER A 11 4.11 -20.52 23.25
C SER A 11 4.03 -19.47 22.14
N SER A 12 3.61 -18.25 22.50
CA SER A 12 3.43 -17.14 21.57
C SER A 12 4.58 -16.13 21.75
N PRO A 13 5.80 -16.44 21.27
CA PRO A 13 6.99 -15.63 21.52
C PRO A 13 6.79 -14.18 21.10
N THR A 14 7.12 -13.27 22.01
CA THR A 14 6.89 -11.84 21.84
C THR A 14 8.16 -11.04 22.17
N ILE A 15 8.64 -10.27 21.21
CA ILE A 15 9.82 -9.39 21.35
C ILE A 15 9.33 -7.97 21.56
N THR A 16 9.50 -7.43 22.77
CA THR A 16 8.98 -6.11 23.15
C THR A 16 10.07 -5.17 23.64
N ARG A 17 10.07 -3.92 23.14
CA ARG A 17 11.02 -2.85 23.52
C ARG A 17 12.49 -3.28 23.40
N SER A 18 12.81 -4.07 22.37
CA SER A 18 14.14 -4.62 22.14
C SER A 18 14.79 -4.01 20.90
N THR A 19 16.11 -4.11 20.80
CA THR A 19 16.84 -3.88 19.53
C THR A 19 17.35 -5.21 19.01
N THR A 20 17.14 -5.50 17.73
CA THR A 20 17.73 -6.67 17.05
C THR A 20 18.56 -6.20 15.85
N THR A 21 19.73 -6.78 15.67
CA THR A 21 20.70 -6.35 14.65
C THR A 21 21.27 -7.58 13.96
N LYS A 22 21.16 -7.64 12.62
CA LYS A 22 21.63 -8.77 11.79
C LYS A 22 21.00 -10.12 12.20
N THR A 23 19.70 -10.11 12.51
CA THR A 23 18.94 -11.28 12.97
C THR A 23 17.99 -11.82 11.90
N THR A 24 17.70 -13.12 11.96
CA THR A 24 16.71 -13.77 11.09
C THR A 24 15.66 -14.47 11.94
N PHE A 25 14.39 -14.14 11.71
CA PHE A 25 13.22 -14.79 12.32
C PHE A 25 12.48 -15.60 11.26
N THR A 26 12.38 -16.91 11.48
CA THR A 26 11.70 -17.89 10.61
C THR A 26 10.70 -18.71 11.41
N ASN A 27 9.84 -19.45 10.72
CA ASN A 27 8.84 -20.35 11.32
C ASN A 27 7.89 -19.66 12.31
N LEU A 28 7.68 -18.35 12.14
CA LEU A 28 6.81 -17.57 13.01
C LEU A 28 5.36 -18.04 12.88
N THR A 29 4.65 -18.13 14.00
CA THR A 29 3.22 -18.42 14.04
C THR A 29 2.40 -17.13 13.93
N PRO A 30 1.07 -17.19 13.71
CA PRO A 30 0.20 -16.01 13.79
C PRO A 30 0.10 -15.39 15.20
N ALA A 31 0.53 -16.09 16.25
CA ALA A 31 0.52 -15.58 17.62
C ALA A 31 1.81 -14.82 17.99
N ASP A 32 2.87 -14.98 17.20
CA ASP A 32 4.18 -14.38 17.46
C ASP A 32 4.16 -12.88 17.16
N SER A 33 4.79 -12.07 18.00
CA SER A 33 4.72 -10.62 17.85
C SER A 33 5.99 -9.85 18.17
N ILE A 34 6.21 -8.74 17.45
CA ILE A 34 7.29 -7.79 17.67
C ILE A 34 6.66 -6.42 17.93
N PHE A 35 6.91 -5.84 19.12
CA PHE A 35 6.20 -4.65 19.60
C PHE A 35 7.12 -3.58 20.18
N ARG A 36 7.02 -2.35 19.68
CA ARG A 36 7.84 -1.20 20.15
C ARG A 36 9.35 -1.45 20.07
N SER A 37 9.80 -2.24 19.09
CA SER A 37 11.19 -2.68 18.95
C SER A 37 11.88 -2.00 17.77
N THR A 38 13.21 -1.96 17.78
CA THR A 38 14.05 -1.49 16.67
C THR A 38 14.68 -2.71 16.01
N LEU A 39 14.49 -2.85 14.70
CA LEU A 39 15.04 -3.96 13.91
C LEU A 39 15.99 -3.40 12.87
N GLU A 40 17.23 -3.90 12.84
CA GLU A 40 18.29 -3.46 11.93
C GLU A 40 18.86 -4.64 11.17
N ASN A 41 18.95 -4.55 9.84
CA ASN A 41 19.46 -5.63 8.99
C ASN A 41 18.77 -6.99 9.27
N THR A 42 17.46 -6.96 9.54
CA THR A 42 16.72 -8.11 10.08
C THR A 42 15.76 -8.69 9.05
N SER A 43 15.79 -10.02 8.89
CA SER A 43 14.87 -10.76 8.03
C SER A 43 13.76 -11.41 8.86
N ILE A 44 12.51 -11.26 8.45
CA ILE A 44 11.32 -11.82 9.08
C ILE A 44 10.53 -12.57 8.03
N THR A 45 10.45 -13.88 8.15
CA THR A 45 9.73 -14.75 7.21
C THR A 45 8.73 -15.61 7.97
N ARG A 46 7.45 -15.38 7.71
CA ARG A 46 6.35 -16.23 8.17
C ARG A 46 6.01 -17.29 7.12
N THR A 47 5.61 -18.49 7.53
CA THR A 47 4.99 -19.44 6.59
C THR A 47 3.63 -18.89 6.10
N PRO A 48 3.13 -19.28 4.91
CA PRO A 48 1.92 -18.66 4.33
C PRO A 48 0.58 -19.06 4.99
N GLU A 49 0.61 -19.74 6.13
CA GLU A 49 -0.55 -20.45 6.68
C GLU A 49 -1.34 -19.60 7.70
N ALA A 50 -2.67 -19.71 7.62
CA ALA A 50 -3.70 -19.08 8.45
C ALA A 50 -3.90 -17.54 8.35
N SER A 51 -5.15 -17.14 8.64
CA SER A 51 -5.77 -15.85 8.32
C SER A 51 -5.50 -14.72 9.32
N ALA A 52 -5.05 -15.03 10.53
CA ALA A 52 -4.71 -14.02 11.54
C ALA A 52 -3.41 -13.28 11.18
N SER A 53 -3.39 -11.94 11.26
CA SER A 53 -2.21 -11.17 10.84
C SER A 53 -2.09 -9.74 11.40
N ILE A 54 -1.38 -9.58 12.53
CA ILE A 54 -0.48 -8.43 12.78
C ILE A 54 0.70 -8.91 13.65
N SER A 55 1.86 -9.16 13.03
CA SER A 55 3.07 -9.64 13.71
C SER A 55 4.05 -8.53 14.11
N ILE A 56 3.99 -7.33 13.49
CA ILE A 56 4.89 -6.21 13.80
C ILE A 56 4.08 -4.95 14.12
N LYS A 57 4.29 -4.36 15.31
CA LYS A 57 3.47 -3.25 15.83
C LYS A 57 4.32 -2.17 16.52
N ARG A 58 4.06 -0.89 16.22
CA ARG A 58 4.71 0.27 16.89
C ARG A 58 6.26 0.27 16.80
N SER A 59 6.85 -0.36 15.78
CA SER A 59 8.29 -0.66 15.68
C SER A 59 9.04 0.21 14.65
N LYS A 60 10.37 0.24 14.72
CA LYS A 60 11.26 0.87 13.72
C LYS A 60 12.02 -0.23 12.97
N LEU A 61 12.05 -0.16 11.65
CA LEU A 61 12.73 -1.12 10.78
C LEU A 61 13.71 -0.38 9.87
N HIS A 62 14.98 -0.79 9.91
CA HIS A 62 16.04 -0.28 9.04
C HIS A 62 16.72 -1.44 8.32
N ALA A 63 16.81 -1.36 6.99
CA ALA A 63 17.41 -2.39 6.14
C ALA A 63 16.83 -3.80 6.37
N CYS A 64 15.51 -3.90 6.62
CA CYS A 64 14.84 -5.16 6.93
C CYS A 64 14.16 -5.79 5.71
N THR A 65 13.87 -7.09 5.78
CA THR A 65 12.97 -7.79 4.85
C THR A 65 11.87 -8.46 5.65
N VAL A 66 10.61 -8.18 5.32
CA VAL A 66 9.43 -8.70 6.03
C VAL A 66 8.50 -9.40 5.03
N THR A 67 8.41 -10.72 5.14
CA THR A 67 7.69 -11.59 4.22
C THR A 67 6.52 -12.28 4.92
N ASN A 68 5.34 -12.29 4.26
CA ASN A 68 4.10 -12.91 4.75
C ASN A 68 3.60 -12.39 6.12
N SER A 69 4.08 -11.22 6.56
CA SER A 69 3.91 -10.67 7.91
C SER A 69 3.27 -9.28 7.89
N SER A 70 2.31 -9.02 8.77
CA SER A 70 1.54 -7.77 8.80
C SER A 70 2.11 -6.74 9.76
N THR A 71 2.20 -5.48 9.32
CA THR A 71 2.91 -4.39 10.02
C THR A 71 1.98 -3.21 10.31
N ARG A 72 1.94 -2.70 11.55
CA ARG A 72 1.06 -1.60 12.00
C ARG A 72 1.79 -0.52 12.79
N ARG A 73 1.49 0.77 12.56
CA ARG A 73 2.03 1.93 13.29
C ARG A 73 3.58 1.95 13.34
N SER A 74 4.27 1.63 12.24
CA SER A 74 5.73 1.39 12.23
C SER A 74 6.46 2.26 11.20
N THR A 75 7.70 2.64 11.51
CA THR A 75 8.58 3.37 10.59
C THR A 75 9.48 2.39 9.85
N LEU A 76 9.53 2.48 8.52
CA LEU A 76 10.32 1.62 7.64
C LEU A 76 11.33 2.45 6.87
N THR A 77 12.59 2.04 6.88
CA THR A 77 13.69 2.69 6.16
C THR A 77 14.52 1.63 5.44
N ASN A 78 14.82 1.83 4.16
CA ASN A 78 15.57 0.85 3.35
C ASN A 78 14.99 -0.58 3.41
N THR A 79 13.68 -0.73 3.64
CA THR A 79 13.04 -1.99 4.08
C THR A 79 12.12 -2.56 3.00
N THR A 80 12.14 -3.88 2.81
CA THR A 80 11.27 -4.60 1.89
C THR A 80 10.09 -5.24 2.62
N LEU A 81 8.87 -4.98 2.15
CA LEU A 81 7.66 -5.72 2.51
C LEU A 81 7.23 -6.59 1.32
N LEU A 82 7.07 -7.89 1.54
CA LEU A 82 6.68 -8.85 0.51
C LEU A 82 5.48 -9.71 0.97
N ASN A 83 4.48 -9.88 0.09
CA ASN A 83 3.31 -10.73 0.33
C ASN A 83 2.55 -10.38 1.63
N VAL A 84 2.48 -9.10 1.97
CA VAL A 84 1.98 -8.63 3.27
C VAL A 84 0.43 -8.57 3.31
N PRO A 85 -0.25 -9.31 4.22
CA PRO A 85 -1.71 -9.32 4.28
C PRO A 85 -2.34 -7.99 4.73
N ALA A 86 -1.65 -7.24 5.58
CA ALA A 86 -2.08 -5.93 6.06
C ALA A 86 -0.89 -5.04 6.48
N ALA A 87 -0.91 -3.81 6.00
CA ALA A 87 0.07 -2.76 6.30
C ALA A 87 -0.69 -1.48 6.64
N ARG A 88 -0.55 -0.97 7.88
CA ARG A 88 -1.40 0.14 8.35
C ARG A 88 -0.64 1.19 9.16
N SER A 89 -0.82 2.46 8.84
CA SER A 89 -0.12 3.56 9.53
C SER A 89 1.39 3.35 9.51
N LEU A 90 1.92 3.12 8.31
CA LEU A 90 3.36 3.07 8.10
C LEU A 90 3.88 4.45 7.73
N ASP A 91 5.12 4.73 8.11
CA ASP A 91 5.94 5.79 7.55
C ASP A 91 7.12 5.10 6.86
N ALA A 92 7.10 5.01 5.53
CA ALA A 92 8.04 4.21 4.75
C ALA A 92 8.89 5.09 3.82
N THR A 93 10.21 5.03 3.97
CA THR A 93 11.17 5.80 3.17
C THR A 93 12.22 4.88 2.55
N ASN A 94 12.54 5.07 1.26
CA ASN A 94 13.49 4.22 0.52
C ASN A 94 13.14 2.72 0.57
N SER A 95 11.84 2.40 0.54
CA SER A 95 11.31 1.06 0.81
C SER A 95 10.73 0.41 -0.45
N SER A 96 10.63 -0.92 -0.44
CA SER A 96 9.92 -1.70 -1.46
C SER A 96 8.70 -2.35 -0.84
N LEU A 97 7.53 -2.18 -1.44
CA LEU A 97 6.25 -2.70 -0.95
C LEU A 97 5.54 -3.48 -2.06
N SER A 98 5.69 -4.80 -2.06
CA SER A 98 5.19 -5.68 -3.12
C SER A 98 4.15 -6.68 -2.59
N ASN A 99 3.08 -6.89 -3.37
CA ASN A 99 1.96 -7.77 -3.05
C ASN A 99 1.35 -7.49 -1.66
N VAL A 100 1.08 -6.21 -1.37
CA VAL A 100 0.50 -5.76 -0.10
C VAL A 100 -1.02 -5.67 -0.23
N ARG A 101 -1.71 -6.74 0.21
CA ARG A 101 -3.17 -6.90 0.03
C ARG A 101 -4.00 -5.74 0.60
N ARG A 102 -3.54 -5.10 1.68
CA ARG A 102 -4.23 -3.97 2.32
C ARG A 102 -3.24 -2.97 2.92
N LEU A 103 -2.83 -1.96 2.15
CA LEU A 103 -1.98 -0.85 2.58
C LEU A 103 -2.84 0.38 2.91
N ARG A 104 -2.93 0.81 4.18
CA ARG A 104 -3.87 1.87 4.60
C ARG A 104 -3.30 2.93 5.54
N ARG A 105 -3.72 4.19 5.38
CA ARG A 105 -3.36 5.32 6.29
C ARG A 105 -1.85 5.50 6.46
N SER A 106 -1.08 5.24 5.41
CA SER A 106 0.40 5.25 5.44
C SER A 106 0.97 6.43 4.67
N GLU A 107 2.19 6.80 5.00
CA GLU A 107 3.04 7.72 4.24
C GLU A 107 4.19 6.93 3.61
N ILE A 108 4.45 7.19 2.34
CA ILE A 108 5.36 6.41 1.50
C ILE A 108 6.21 7.41 0.70
N ARG A 109 7.53 7.36 0.83
CA ARG A 109 8.47 8.34 0.30
C ARG A 109 9.62 7.64 -0.41
N ALA A 110 10.03 8.12 -1.59
CA ALA A 110 11.19 7.60 -2.32
C ALA A 110 11.20 6.06 -2.47
N SER A 111 10.02 5.46 -2.66
CA SER A 111 9.77 4.02 -2.50
C SER A 111 9.18 3.39 -3.78
N THR A 112 9.17 2.07 -3.85
CA THR A 112 8.49 1.31 -4.91
C THR A 112 7.28 0.59 -4.33
N VAL A 113 6.14 0.62 -5.04
CA VAL A 113 4.91 -0.09 -4.66
C VAL A 113 4.41 -0.91 -5.85
N SER A 114 4.29 -2.23 -5.69
CA SER A 114 3.75 -3.11 -6.73
C SER A 114 2.61 -3.98 -6.21
N ASP A 115 1.66 -4.31 -7.08
CA ASP A 115 0.65 -5.36 -6.85
C ASP A 115 -0.16 -5.16 -5.55
N SER A 116 -0.43 -3.90 -5.17
CA SER A 116 -0.86 -3.52 -3.83
C SER A 116 -2.14 -2.68 -3.81
N ALA A 117 -2.96 -2.86 -2.77
CA ALA A 117 -4.18 -2.08 -2.58
C ALA A 117 -3.96 -0.95 -1.54
N VAL A 118 -3.66 0.25 -2.05
CA VAL A 118 -3.32 1.46 -1.30
C VAL A 118 -4.57 2.31 -1.02
N ARG A 119 -4.95 2.53 0.23
CA ARG A 119 -6.16 3.31 0.59
C ARG A 119 -5.91 4.36 1.68
N ARG A 120 -6.35 5.60 1.45
CA ARG A 120 -6.24 6.72 2.42
C ARG A 120 -4.77 7.03 2.80
N SER A 121 -3.85 6.98 1.84
CA SER A 121 -2.39 7.12 2.07
C SER A 121 -1.79 8.31 1.30
N THR A 122 -0.58 8.73 1.69
CA THR A 122 0.23 9.72 0.97
C THR A 122 1.43 9.01 0.33
N VAL A 123 1.71 9.30 -0.94
CA VAL A 123 2.82 8.70 -1.70
C VAL A 123 3.62 9.82 -2.39
N LEU A 124 4.91 9.94 -2.09
CA LEU A 124 5.79 11.02 -2.55
C LEU A 124 7.02 10.43 -3.27
N HIS A 125 7.45 11.03 -4.38
CA HIS A 125 8.72 10.69 -5.06
C HIS A 125 8.92 9.19 -5.36
N SER A 126 7.85 8.47 -5.67
CA SER A 126 7.81 6.99 -5.66
C SER A 126 7.41 6.41 -7.01
N THR A 127 7.61 5.11 -7.21
CA THR A 127 7.05 4.37 -8.35
C THR A 127 5.92 3.46 -7.89
N VAL A 128 4.85 3.36 -8.68
CA VAL A 128 3.66 2.58 -8.35
C VAL A 128 3.19 1.80 -9.58
N THR A 129 3.18 0.47 -9.49
CA THR A 129 2.85 -0.44 -10.60
C THR A 129 1.75 -1.43 -10.22
N HIS A 130 0.90 -1.82 -11.18
CA HIS A 130 -0.15 -2.85 -11.02
C HIS A 130 -1.01 -2.72 -9.74
N SER A 131 -1.27 -1.48 -9.29
CA SER A 131 -1.79 -1.21 -7.94
C SER A 131 -3.16 -0.51 -7.94
N LEU A 132 -3.90 -0.71 -6.86
CA LEU A 132 -5.23 -0.11 -6.64
C LEU A 132 -5.14 1.02 -5.61
N LEU A 133 -5.29 2.27 -6.03
CA LEU A 133 -5.19 3.46 -5.19
C LEU A 133 -6.58 4.08 -4.95
N ARG A 134 -6.99 4.28 -3.69
CA ARG A 134 -8.27 4.89 -3.32
C ARG A 134 -8.16 5.93 -2.22
N ARG A 135 -8.72 7.13 -2.40
CA ARG A 135 -8.71 8.22 -1.38
C ARG A 135 -7.29 8.65 -0.95
N SER A 136 -6.30 8.57 -1.85
CA SER A 136 -4.88 8.82 -1.56
C SER A 136 -4.38 10.14 -2.16
N LYS A 137 -3.27 10.67 -1.64
CA LYS A 137 -2.54 11.83 -2.20
C LYS A 137 -1.22 11.35 -2.80
N LEU A 138 -0.90 11.81 -4.01
CA LEU A 138 0.31 11.45 -4.73
C LEU A 138 1.01 12.71 -5.24
N ASP A 139 2.31 12.80 -5.01
CA ASP A 139 3.18 13.91 -5.46
C ASP A 139 4.48 13.36 -6.05
N ARG A 140 4.81 13.75 -7.29
CA ARG A 140 6.00 13.29 -8.04
C ARG A 140 6.12 11.76 -8.07
N VAL A 141 5.00 11.10 -8.39
CA VAL A 141 4.89 9.64 -8.49
C VAL A 141 4.80 9.19 -9.95
N ALA A 142 5.56 8.16 -10.32
CA ALA A 142 5.37 7.45 -11.59
C ALA A 142 4.36 6.31 -11.41
N LEU A 143 3.25 6.36 -12.14
CA LEU A 143 2.12 5.42 -12.08
C LEU A 143 2.03 4.63 -13.39
N PHE A 144 2.09 3.31 -13.29
CA PHE A 144 1.98 2.39 -14.43
C PHE A 144 0.93 1.30 -14.16
N ARG A 145 0.09 0.98 -15.15
CA ARG A 145 -0.90 -0.13 -15.11
C ARG A 145 -1.76 -0.18 -13.83
N SER A 146 -2.07 0.99 -13.29
CA SER A 146 -2.67 1.14 -11.96
C SER A 146 -4.04 1.81 -12.03
N ARG A 147 -4.89 1.54 -11.03
CA ARG A 147 -6.22 2.14 -10.93
C ARG A 147 -6.26 3.17 -9.81
N VAL A 148 -6.66 4.39 -10.12
CA VAL A 148 -6.65 5.52 -9.17
C VAL A 148 -8.05 6.09 -8.99
N LYS A 149 -8.65 5.93 -7.81
CA LYS A 149 -10.04 6.34 -7.51
C LYS A 149 -10.14 7.35 -6.35
N ARG A 150 -10.80 8.50 -6.56
CA ARG A 150 -11.01 9.54 -5.55
C ARG A 150 -9.70 10.05 -4.92
N ALA A 151 -8.65 10.21 -5.71
CA ALA A 151 -7.31 10.61 -5.25
C ALA A 151 -6.99 12.07 -5.59
N VAL A 152 -5.81 12.54 -5.20
CA VAL A 152 -5.18 13.78 -5.68
C VAL A 152 -3.81 13.43 -6.27
N LEU A 153 -3.51 13.88 -7.49
CA LEU A 153 -2.24 13.71 -8.18
C LEU A 153 -1.57 15.08 -8.37
N THR A 154 -0.28 15.20 -8.07
CA THR A 154 0.51 16.43 -8.28
C THR A 154 1.84 16.06 -8.89
N ASP A 155 2.21 16.69 -10.02
CA ASP A 155 3.50 16.49 -10.68
C ASP A 155 3.84 15.02 -10.98
N CYS A 156 2.81 14.18 -11.16
CA CYS A 156 2.94 12.75 -11.41
C CYS A 156 3.05 12.42 -12.92
N GLU A 157 3.69 11.29 -13.23
CA GLU A 157 3.69 10.67 -14.55
C GLU A 157 2.69 9.51 -14.54
N VAL A 158 1.77 9.46 -15.52
CA VAL A 158 0.70 8.45 -15.54
C VAL A 158 0.61 7.76 -16.91
N SER A 159 0.81 6.45 -16.92
CA SER A 159 0.79 5.60 -18.11
C SER A 159 -0.04 4.33 -17.88
N GLU A 160 -0.85 3.95 -18.88
CA GLU A 160 -1.70 2.73 -18.85
C GLU A 160 -2.63 2.62 -17.61
N CYS A 161 -3.05 3.74 -17.04
CA CYS A 161 -3.88 3.78 -15.83
C CYS A 161 -5.35 4.13 -16.11
N VAL A 162 -6.24 3.70 -15.21
CA VAL A 162 -7.65 4.14 -15.16
C VAL A 162 -7.86 5.06 -13.96
N VAL A 163 -8.35 6.27 -14.22
CA VAL A 163 -8.41 7.35 -13.22
C VAL A 163 -9.84 7.90 -13.06
N ILE A 164 -10.41 7.71 -11.86
CA ILE A 164 -11.85 7.90 -11.58
C ILE A 164 -12.08 8.80 -10.36
N GLY A 165 -12.74 9.94 -10.54
CA GLY A 165 -13.09 10.91 -9.50
C GLY A 165 -11.88 11.55 -8.81
N THR A 166 -10.75 11.61 -9.51
CA THR A 166 -9.44 12.02 -8.99
C THR A 166 -9.10 13.41 -9.49
N GLU A 167 -8.59 14.27 -8.60
CA GLU A 167 -8.10 15.61 -8.92
C GLU A 167 -6.64 15.56 -9.36
N PHE A 168 -6.22 16.47 -10.24
CA PHE A 168 -4.84 16.51 -10.74
C PHE A 168 -4.30 17.91 -11.07
N ARG A 169 -2.98 18.10 -10.88
CA ARG A 169 -2.22 19.32 -11.24
C ARG A 169 -0.81 18.96 -11.76
N GLY A 170 -0.30 19.73 -12.74
CA GLY A 170 1.07 19.61 -13.26
C GLY A 170 1.41 18.27 -13.93
N MET A 171 0.55 17.75 -14.81
CA MET A 171 0.59 16.33 -15.19
C MET A 171 1.08 16.04 -16.60
N ARG A 172 1.81 14.92 -16.74
CA ARG A 172 2.02 14.18 -18.00
C ARG A 172 1.21 12.87 -17.95
N MET A 173 0.32 12.67 -18.92
CA MET A 173 -0.60 11.55 -19.05
C MET A 173 -0.44 10.89 -20.41
N ARG A 174 -0.48 9.56 -20.49
CA ARG A 174 -0.48 8.84 -21.78
C ARG A 174 -1.43 7.62 -21.81
N PHE A 175 -2.34 7.70 -22.78
CA PHE A 175 -3.07 6.64 -23.48
C PHE A 175 -4.21 6.01 -22.66
N GLY A 176 -5.04 6.87 -22.02
CA GLY A 176 -5.88 6.50 -20.87
C GLY A 176 -7.38 6.87 -20.91
N VAL A 177 -8.12 6.34 -19.92
CA VAL A 177 -9.53 6.61 -19.60
C VAL A 177 -9.64 7.42 -18.29
N TRP A 178 -10.27 8.60 -18.35
CA TRP A 178 -10.25 9.62 -17.30
C TRP A 178 -11.62 10.25 -17.04
N ASN A 179 -12.09 10.25 -15.78
CA ASN A 179 -13.33 10.94 -15.41
C ASN A 179 -13.42 11.28 -13.91
N SER A 180 -13.53 12.51 -13.42
CA SER A 180 -13.94 13.75 -14.09
C SER A 180 -12.77 14.69 -14.39
N GLY A 181 -12.19 14.47 -15.58
CA GLY A 181 -11.15 15.30 -16.20
C GLY A 181 -11.64 16.15 -17.39
N ARG A 182 -12.07 15.59 -18.51
CA ARG A 182 -12.36 14.17 -18.86
C ARG A 182 -11.74 13.78 -20.20
N LEU A 183 -11.31 12.53 -20.32
CA LEU A 183 -11.42 11.79 -21.60
C LEU A 183 -11.57 10.29 -21.33
N VAL A 184 -12.77 9.78 -21.52
CA VAL A 184 -13.24 8.45 -21.09
C VAL A 184 -12.88 7.31 -22.05
N GLY A 185 -11.76 7.41 -22.78
CA GLY A 185 -11.45 6.42 -23.81
C GLY A 185 -10.00 6.39 -24.28
N ARG A 186 -9.23 5.44 -23.75
CA ARG A 186 -8.33 4.47 -24.43
C ARG A 186 -7.51 3.73 -23.37
N VAL A 187 -7.13 2.48 -23.61
CA VAL A 187 -6.06 1.77 -22.88
C VAL A 187 -5.37 0.89 -23.91
N GLY A 188 -4.11 1.21 -24.23
CA GLY A 188 -3.35 0.55 -25.31
C GLY A 188 -3.92 0.78 -26.72
N GLU A 189 -3.27 0.29 -27.77
CA GLU A 189 -1.86 0.61 -28.09
C GLU A 189 -1.88 2.03 -28.69
N GLY A 190 -1.08 2.99 -28.20
CA GLY A 190 -1.26 4.47 -28.28
C GLY A 190 -1.71 5.19 -29.59
N GLU A 191 -2.05 6.47 -29.59
CA GLU A 191 -1.79 7.53 -28.60
C GLU A 191 -3.06 8.26 -28.08
N VAL A 192 -3.01 8.70 -26.81
CA VAL A 192 -3.81 9.77 -26.19
C VAL A 192 -2.97 10.51 -25.14
N VAL A 193 -2.20 11.54 -25.51
CA VAL A 193 -1.29 12.27 -24.60
C VAL A 193 -2.02 13.42 -23.86
N PHE A 194 -1.56 13.80 -22.67
CA PHE A 194 -1.82 15.13 -22.11
C PHE A 194 -0.67 15.64 -21.24
N GLU A 195 -0.16 16.85 -21.50
CA GLU A 195 0.91 17.53 -20.76
C GLU A 195 0.36 18.86 -20.18
N GLU A 196 0.89 19.49 -19.13
CA GLU A 196 2.20 20.12 -19.11
C GLU A 196 2.74 20.36 -17.67
N MET A 197 4.07 20.33 -17.54
CA MET A 197 4.85 20.77 -16.37
C MET A 197 5.73 21.96 -16.82
N ASP A 198 5.25 23.20 -16.74
CA ASP A 198 5.97 24.33 -17.35
C ASP A 198 6.83 25.15 -16.39
N LYS A 199 8.13 25.24 -16.72
CA LYS A 199 8.88 26.50 -16.89
C LYS A 199 10.05 26.26 -17.83
N GLY A 200 9.81 26.05 -19.14
CA GLY A 200 10.94 25.78 -20.03
C GLY A 200 10.71 25.45 -21.51
N LYS A 201 9.52 25.65 -22.10
CA LYS A 201 9.19 25.34 -23.51
C LYS A 201 9.36 23.86 -23.91
N LYS A 202 8.24 23.21 -24.25
CA LYS A 202 7.82 22.98 -25.66
C LYS A 202 6.66 21.99 -25.76
N GLY A 203 5.64 22.36 -26.54
CA GLY A 203 5.03 21.43 -27.50
C GLY A 203 3.78 20.69 -27.06
N LYS A 204 2.66 21.41 -26.96
CA LYS A 204 1.30 20.84 -26.90
C LYS A 204 1.05 19.85 -28.07
N ALA A 205 0.76 18.59 -27.77
CA ALA A 205 0.32 17.58 -28.73
C ALA A 205 -1.21 17.35 -28.63
N LEU A 206 -1.89 17.25 -29.77
CA LEU A 206 -3.35 17.13 -29.90
C LEU A 206 -3.80 15.69 -30.19
N VAL A 207 -5.03 15.37 -29.81
CA VAL A 207 -5.74 14.14 -30.20
C VAL A 207 -7.13 14.52 -30.73
N PRO A 208 -7.35 14.55 -32.05
CA PRO A 208 -8.69 14.74 -32.64
C PRO A 208 -9.51 13.44 -32.61
N ASP A 209 -10.84 13.59 -32.58
CA ASP A 209 -11.79 12.54 -32.27
C ASP A 209 -12.37 11.86 -33.54
N ALA A 210 -12.17 10.55 -33.68
CA ALA A 210 -12.82 9.74 -34.71
C ALA A 210 -12.94 8.27 -34.26
N LYS A 211 -14.06 7.95 -33.60
CA LYS A 211 -14.45 6.62 -33.05
C LYS A 211 -13.71 6.20 -31.77
N VAL A 212 -13.90 6.95 -30.68
CA VAL A 212 -13.44 6.55 -29.34
C VAL A 212 -14.40 5.53 -28.69
N GLU A 213 -14.11 4.24 -28.94
CA GLU A 213 -14.67 3.07 -28.26
C GLU A 213 -13.70 1.89 -28.42
N ARG A 214 -13.61 0.90 -27.52
CA ARG A 214 -13.96 0.83 -26.09
C ARG A 214 -13.28 -0.44 -25.57
N LEU A 215 -12.22 -0.35 -24.74
CA LEU A 215 -11.51 -1.56 -24.29
C LEU A 215 -11.18 -1.53 -22.80
N ASP A 216 -11.17 -2.73 -22.24
CA ASP A 216 -12.02 -3.06 -21.11
C ASP A 216 -11.29 -4.04 -20.18
N TYR A 217 -11.35 -3.81 -18.86
CA TYR A 217 -10.13 -3.92 -18.02
C TYR A 217 -9.71 -5.28 -17.39
N LYS A 218 -10.34 -6.47 -17.48
CA LYS A 218 -11.60 -6.94 -18.10
C LYS A 218 -12.67 -7.20 -17.02
N VAL A 219 -13.90 -6.74 -17.18
CA VAL A 219 -14.26 -5.45 -17.81
C VAL A 219 -13.80 -4.31 -16.90
N LEU A 220 -14.19 -3.05 -17.16
CA LEU A 220 -13.73 -1.88 -16.41
C LEU A 220 -13.91 -1.99 -14.89
N GLN A 221 -14.82 -2.84 -14.42
CA GLN A 221 -14.86 -3.54 -13.12
C GLN A 221 -16.07 -4.49 -13.25
N GLU A 222 -15.92 -5.82 -13.23
CA GLU A 222 -16.98 -6.60 -12.58
C GLU A 222 -16.89 -6.30 -11.09
N GLU A 223 -17.98 -6.49 -10.36
CA GLU A 223 -17.96 -6.57 -8.90
C GLU A 223 -17.36 -5.34 -8.19
N SER A 224 -18.30 -4.47 -7.85
CA SER A 224 -18.60 -4.00 -6.48
C SER A 224 -17.92 -4.61 -5.23
N GLU A 225 -16.99 -5.59 -5.27
CA GLU A 225 -16.36 -6.20 -4.07
C GLU A 225 -15.65 -5.17 -3.16
N SER A 226 -16.01 -5.01 -1.89
CA SER A 226 -17.36 -4.84 -1.34
C SER A 226 -17.41 -3.40 -0.81
N GLU A 227 -18.53 -2.65 -0.96
CA GLU A 227 -18.66 -1.38 -0.21
C GLU A 227 -18.78 -1.61 1.32
N GLU A 228 -19.00 -2.87 1.71
CA GLU A 228 -19.11 -3.37 3.08
C GLU A 228 -17.81 -3.30 3.90
N ASP A 229 -16.65 -3.20 3.25
CA ASP A 229 -15.33 -3.15 3.90
C ASP A 229 -15.00 -1.78 4.56
N ASP A 230 -15.95 -0.83 4.56
CA ASP A 230 -15.96 0.32 5.49
C ASP A 230 -16.83 0.05 6.77
N LYS A 231 -17.71 -0.98 6.81
CA LYS A 231 -18.57 -1.31 8.00
C LYS A 231 -17.85 -2.10 9.11
N SER A 232 -16.81 -2.87 8.81
CA SER A 232 -16.02 -3.60 9.83
C SER A 232 -15.08 -2.69 10.65
N SER A 233 -15.22 -1.36 10.55
CA SER A 233 -14.29 -0.39 11.15
C SER A 233 -14.73 0.19 12.50
N ALA A 234 -15.86 -0.28 13.07
CA ALA A 234 -16.44 0.23 14.31
C ALA A 234 -15.89 -0.39 15.61
N SER A 235 -15.04 -1.43 15.55
CA SER A 235 -14.55 -2.17 16.73
C SER A 235 -13.04 -2.06 16.99
N ASP A 236 -12.34 -1.13 16.32
CA ASP A 236 -10.87 -0.99 16.38
C ASP A 236 -10.42 0.32 17.08
N GLU A 237 -11.35 0.97 17.78
CA GLU A 237 -11.07 1.90 18.89
C GLU A 237 -10.77 1.05 20.14
N GLU A 238 -9.53 0.59 20.28
CA GLU A 238 -8.99 0.43 21.64
C GLU A 238 -8.95 1.83 22.25
N GLY A 239 -9.99 2.16 23.02
CA GLY A 239 -9.95 3.29 23.93
C GLY A 239 -8.80 3.06 24.90
N GLU A 240 -7.69 3.77 24.71
CA GLU A 240 -6.74 4.06 25.78
C GLU A 240 -7.53 4.95 26.78
N LEU A 241 -8.36 4.31 27.62
CA LEU A 241 -9.03 4.95 28.75
C LEU A 241 -7.95 5.68 29.54
N PRO A 242 -8.15 6.96 29.90
CA PRO A 242 -7.17 7.67 30.71
C PRO A 242 -6.92 6.87 32.00
N PRO A 243 -5.67 6.81 32.48
CA PRO A 243 -5.36 6.07 33.70
C PRO A 243 -6.28 6.55 34.83
N PRO A 244 -6.81 5.64 35.67
CA PRO A 244 -7.72 6.03 36.73
C PRO A 244 -7.00 7.02 37.65
N TYR A 245 -7.59 8.20 37.82
CA TYR A 245 -7.16 9.12 38.87
C TYR A 245 -7.36 8.42 40.20
N ALA A 246 -6.26 8.13 40.89
CA ALA A 246 -6.29 7.74 42.29
C ALA A 246 -6.73 8.98 43.12
N PRO A 247 -7.51 8.78 44.20
CA PRO A 247 -7.97 9.85 45.08
C PRO A 247 -6.82 10.49 45.89
#